data_AF-A0A9D3UWG3-F1
#
_entry.id   AF-A0A9D3UWG3-F1
#
_cell.length_a   1.000
_cell.length_b   1.000
_cell.length_c   1.000
_cell.angle_alpha   90.00
_cell.angle_beta   90.00
_cell.angle_gamma   90.00
#
_symmetry.space_group_name_H-M   'P 1'
#
loop_
_entity.id
_entity.type
_entity.pdbx_description
1 polymer ?
#
loop_
_entity_poly.entity_id
_entity_poly.type
_entity_poly.pdbx_seq_one_letter_code
_entity_poly.pdbx_strand_id
1 'polypeptide(L)' 'MKVQDDIADALKLKEDWPREGDKLRRAAILSARLKKAGKHVLILEDVWDKVSLEEVGIPEPSGSNGCKLVLTTRSERV' A
#
# COMPACT_ATOMS: atom_id res chain seq x y z
N MET A 1 2.05 0.18 -10.85
CA MET A 1 0.62 0.35 -10.50
C MET A 1 0.55 1.55 -9.59
N LYS A 2 -0.31 2.53 -9.90
CA LYS A 2 -0.34 3.84 -9.21
C LYS A 2 -0.27 3.76 -7.68
N VAL A 3 -1.08 2.92 -7.05
CA VAL A 3 -1.06 2.78 -5.58
C VAL A 3 0.29 2.28 -5.02
N GLN A 4 1.03 1.42 -5.74
CA GLN A 4 2.37 1.02 -5.31
C GLN A 4 3.35 2.19 -5.38
N ASP A 5 3.26 2.99 -6.45
CA ASP A 5 4.09 4.17 -6.65
C ASP A 5 3.79 5.23 -5.57
N ASP A 6 2.51 5.49 -5.27
CA ASP A 6 2.08 6.44 -4.24
C ASP A 6 2.56 6.03 -2.83
N ILE A 7 2.47 4.74 -2.49
CA ILE A 7 2.99 4.21 -1.22
C ILE A 7 4.52 4.32 -1.18
N ALA A 8 5.21 3.98 -2.28
CA ALA A 8 6.67 4.07 -2.34
C ALA A 8 7.17 5.50 -2.17
N ASP A 9 6.48 6.48 -2.75
CA ASP A 9 6.76 7.90 -2.58
C ASP A 9 6.52 8.36 -1.14
N ALA A 10 5.41 7.93 -0.52
CA ALA A 10 5.14 8.22 0.89
C ALA A 10 6.21 7.63 1.83
N LEU A 11 6.76 6.46 1.48
CA LEU A 11 7.85 5.79 2.19
C LEU A 11 9.26 6.27 1.76
N LYS A 12 9.35 7.24 0.84
CA LYS A 12 10.61 7.79 0.30
C LYS A 12 11.55 6.73 -0.28
N LEU A 13 11.03 5.76 -1.03
CA LEU A 13 11.79 4.62 -1.57
C LEU A 13 12.49 4.89 -2.92
N LYS A 14 12.71 6.15 -3.30
CA LYS A 14 13.02 6.57 -4.68
C LYS A 14 14.29 5.97 -5.29
N GLU A 15 15.32 5.69 -4.49
CA GLU A 15 16.61 5.20 -5.00
C GLU A 15 16.57 3.71 -5.42
N ASP A 16 15.69 2.90 -4.80
CA ASP A 16 15.61 1.44 -5.01
C ASP A 16 14.29 1.00 -5.67
N TRP A 17 13.46 1.94 -6.16
CA TRP A 17 12.12 1.63 -6.63
C TRP A 17 12.14 1.01 -8.05
N PRO A 18 11.64 -0.24 -8.24
CA PRO A 18 11.65 -0.90 -9.54
C PRO A 18 10.82 -0.15 -10.60
N ARG A 19 11.08 -0.41 -11.89
CA ARG A 19 10.29 0.14 -13.01
C ARG A 19 8.82 -0.33 -12.96
N GLU A 20 7.94 0.40 -13.63
CA GLU A 20 6.47 0.23 -13.56
C GLU A 20 5.96 -1.18 -13.87
N GLY A 21 6.66 -1.92 -14.73
CA GLY A 21 6.31 -3.30 -15.11
C GLY A 21 6.59 -4.37 -14.06
N ASP A 22 7.38 -4.09 -13.02
CA ASP A 22 7.84 -5.09 -12.04
C ASP A 22 6.94 -5.13 -10.79
N LYS A 23 5.64 -5.36 -11.00
CA LYS A 23 4.60 -5.29 -9.95
C LYS A 23 4.87 -6.24 -8.78
N LEU A 24 5.31 -7.47 -9.07
CA LEU A 24 5.57 -8.48 -8.05
C LEU A 24 6.75 -8.07 -7.15
N ARG A 25 7.85 -7.60 -7.74
CA ARG A 25 9.01 -7.12 -6.98
C ARG A 25 8.65 -5.90 -6.14
N ARG A 26 7.87 -4.97 -6.71
CA ARG A 26 7.35 -3.80 -5.99
C ARG A 26 6.51 -4.20 -4.78
N ALA A 27 5.62 -5.17 -4.93
CA ALA A 27 4.81 -5.70 -3.83
C ALA A 27 5.68 -6.33 -2.73
N ALA A 28 6.69 -7.11 -3.11
CA ALA A 28 7.63 -7.70 -2.16
C ALA A 28 8.41 -6.63 -1.36
N ILE A 29 8.88 -5.58 -2.03
CA ILE A 29 9.58 -4.46 -1.39
C ILE A 29 8.67 -3.73 -0.42
N LEU A 30 7.44 -3.37 -0.85
CA LEU A 30 6.47 -2.70 0.02
C LEU A 30 6.13 -3.55 1.24
N SER A 31 5.88 -4.85 1.05
CA SER A 31 5.58 -5.77 2.16
C SER A 31 6.71 -5.82 3.18
N ALA A 32 7.95 -5.93 2.72
CA ALA A 32 9.13 -5.93 3.60
C ALA A 32 9.29 -4.61 4.35
N ARG A 33 9.12 -3.48 3.67
CA ARG A 33 9.25 -2.14 4.27
C ARG A 33 8.16 -1.86 5.30
N LEU A 34 6.90 -2.18 5.00
CA LEU A 34 5.76 -1.99 5.89
C LEU A 34 5.85 -2.90 7.13
N LYS A 35 6.25 -4.16 6.97
CA LYS A 35 6.50 -5.06 8.11
C LYS A 35 7.64 -4.55 8.99
N LYS A 36 8.72 -4.03 8.40
CA LYS A 36 9.86 -3.47 9.14
C LYS A 36 9.50 -2.19 9.90
N ALA A 37 8.58 -1.38 9.36
CA ALA A 37 8.11 -0.17 10.02
C ALA A 37 7.35 -0.45 11.33
N GLY A 38 6.84 -1.68 11.52
CA GLY A 38 6.09 -2.05 12.72
C GLY A 38 4.69 -1.43 12.73
N LYS A 39 4.36 -0.68 13.78
CA LYS A 39 3.02 -0.08 13.92
C LYS A 39 2.84 1.11 12.98
N HIS A 40 1.85 1.05 12.10
CA HIS A 40 1.57 2.13 11.14
C HIS A 40 0.11 2.11 10.68
N VAL A 41 -0.33 3.23 10.09
CA VAL A 41 -1.64 3.37 9.45
C VAL A 41 -1.42 3.75 7.99
N LEU A 42 -1.96 2.97 7.06
CA LEU A 42 -2.14 3.41 5.67
C LEU A 42 -3.52 4.01 5.50
N ILE A 43 -3.57 5.18 4.87
CA ILE A 43 -4.81 5.83 4.44
C ILE A 43 -4.74 5.89 2.92
N LEU A 44 -5.60 5.13 2.26
CA LEU A 44 -5.76 5.17 0.81
C LEU A 44 -7.01 5.98 0.52
N GLU A 45 -6.82 7.16 -0.05
CA GLU A 45 -7.92 8.03 -0.43
C GLU A 45 -8.49 7.65 -1.80
N ASP A 46 -9.79 7.88 -1.99
CA ASP A 46 -10.45 7.83 -3.29
C ASP A 46 -10.37 6.44 -3.98
N VAL A 47 -10.65 5.38 -3.22
CA VAL A 47 -10.63 4.00 -3.72
C VAL A 47 -11.99 3.63 -4.32
N TRP A 48 -12.02 3.42 -5.64
CA TRP A 48 -13.24 3.05 -6.39
C TRP A 48 -13.33 1.56 -6.71
N ASP A 49 -12.19 0.91 -6.95
CA ASP A 49 -12.10 -0.50 -7.31
C ASP A 49 -11.60 -1.36 -6.15
N LYS A 50 -11.83 -2.68 -6.26
CA LYS A 50 -11.25 -3.65 -5.31
C LYS A 50 -9.73 -3.58 -5.37
N VAL A 51 -9.10 -3.42 -4.22
CA VAL A 51 -7.64 -3.43 -4.07
C VAL A 51 -7.21 -4.76 -3.46
N SER A 52 -6.41 -5.53 -4.19
CA SER A 52 -5.74 -6.71 -3.64
C SER A 52 -4.54 -6.29 -2.80
N LEU A 53 -4.63 -6.49 -1.48
CA LEU A 53 -3.54 -6.12 -0.56
C LEU A 53 -2.25 -6.86 -0.90
N GLU A 54 -2.34 -8.12 -1.29
CA GLU A 54 -1.22 -8.94 -1.73
C GLU A 54 -0.53 -8.36 -2.98
N GLU A 55 -1.32 -8.01 -4.02
CA GLU A 55 -0.77 -7.46 -5.26
C GLU A 55 -0.13 -6.08 -5.06
N VAL A 56 -0.65 -5.30 -4.10
CA VAL A 56 -0.02 -4.03 -3.72
C VAL A 56 1.24 -4.27 -2.90
N GLY A 57 1.26 -5.30 -2.05
CA GLY A 57 2.30 -5.53 -1.04
C GLY A 57 1.95 -4.98 0.34
N ILE A 58 0.68 -4.73 0.63
CA ILE A 58 0.20 -4.32 1.95
C ILE A 58 0.04 -5.59 2.81
N PRO A 59 0.66 -5.66 4.01
CA PRO A 59 0.41 -6.77 4.91
C PRO A 59 -1.05 -6.74 5.40
N GLU A 60 -1.68 -7.91 5.52
CA GLU A 60 -3.04 -8.03 6.06
C GLU A 60 -3.13 -7.34 7.44
N PRO A 61 -3.99 -6.33 7.64
CA PRO A 61 -4.08 -5.61 8.90
C PRO A 61 -4.48 -6.54 10.05
N SER A 62 -3.69 -6.54 11.14
CA SER A 62 -4.00 -7.36 12.31
C SER A 62 -3.56 -6.69 13.61
N GLY A 63 -4.18 -7.10 14.72
CA GLY A 63 -3.78 -6.61 16.04
C GLY A 63 -2.33 -6.93 16.39
N SER A 64 -1.77 -8.01 15.84
CA SER A 64 -0.42 -8.48 16.14
C SER A 64 0.67 -7.76 15.34
N ASN A 65 0.41 -7.37 14.09
CA ASN A 65 1.38 -6.62 13.29
C ASN A 65 1.29 -5.10 13.49
N GLY A 66 0.20 -4.61 14.09
CA GLY A 66 0.00 -3.19 14.35
C GLY A 66 -0.23 -2.36 13.09
N CYS A 67 -0.50 -3.00 11.95
CA CYS A 67 -0.91 -2.38 10.70
C CYS A 67 -2.41 -2.07 10.78
N LYS A 68 -2.79 -0.85 10.39
CA LYS A 68 -4.18 -0.47 10.14
C LYS A 68 -4.30 0.05 8.71
N LEU A 69 -5.41 -0.26 8.08
CA LEU A 69 -5.76 0.24 6.76
C LEU A 69 -7.07 1.02 6.86
N VAL A 70 -7.05 2.25 6.35
CA VAL A 70 -8.22 3.09 6.17
C VAL A 70 -8.38 3.30 4.67
N LEU A 71 -9.56 3.00 4.16
CA LEU A 71 -9.94 3.28 2.77
C LEU A 71 -11.00 4.38 2.82
N THR A 72 -10.80 5.44 2.04
CA THR A 72 -11.87 6.40 1.78
C THR A 72 -12.36 6.21 0.35
N THR A 73 -13.65 6.40 0.14
CA THR A 73 -14.29 6.34 -1.16
C THR A 73 -15.35 7.43 -1.22
N ARG A 74 -15.61 7.98 -2.41
CA ARG A 74 -16.68 8.96 -2.58
C ARG A 74 -17.97 8.23 -2.90
N SER A 75 -19.01 8.54 -2.15
CA SER A 75 -20.36 8.09 -2.46
C SER A 75 -21.19 9.33 -2.77
N GLU A 76 -21.62 9.49 -4.02
CA GLU A 76 -22.71 10.39 -4.35
C GLU A 76 -24.01 9.69 -3.96
N ARG A 77 -24.67 10.19 -2.91
CA ARG A 77 -26.08 9.91 -2.68
C ARG A 77 -26.87 11.01 -3.38
N VAL A 78 -27.44 10.66 -4.54
CA VAL A 78 -28.51 11.42 -5.18
C VAL A 78 -29.86 11.08 -4.55
#